data_AF-A0A6I2V6V5-F1
#
_entry.id   AF-A0A6I2V6V5-F1
#
_cell.length_a   1.000
_cell.length_b   1.000
_cell.length_c   1.000
_cell.angle_alpha   90.00
_cell.angle_beta   90.00
_cell.angle_gamma   90.00
#
_symmetry.space_group_name_H-M   'P 1'
#
loop_
_entity.id
_entity.type
_entity.pdbx_description
1 polymer ?
#
loop_
_entity_poly.entity_id
_entity_poly.type
_entity_poly.pdbx_seq_one_letter_code
_entity_poly.pdbx_strand_id
1 'polypeptide(L)'
;MEVEIGIGKSGRRAYGFDEIAIVPSRRTRDPEDVDISWEIDAYKFDIPLMASAMDGVVSPKTAIEIGRLGGVACLNLEGLWTRYEDPEPLFAEIAELPPEKATRRMQDIYSAPVNPELMGVRIGEIKAAGVTACASLTPQKVEEHAAAMTAAELDILVIQGTVVSAEHISNDESRQPLNLKSFIREFNMPVIVGGCASYATALHLMRTGAIGILVGVGPGQACTSRGVLGIGVPQATAIADVAGARIRHLDETGVYVHVIADGGMRTGGDIAKAVACGADAVMVGSPLASAYESPGRGYHWGMATFHPTLPRGARVFSGMKATME
;
A
#
# COMPACT_ATOMS: atom_id res chain seq x y z
N MET A 1 -4.79 -19.16 20.88
CA MET A 1 -5.85 -20.13 21.27
C MET A 1 -6.57 -20.52 20.00
N GLU A 2 -6.54 -21.80 19.63
CA GLU A 2 -7.36 -22.31 18.54
C GLU A 2 -8.79 -22.52 19.04
N VAL A 3 -9.77 -22.23 18.18
CA VAL A 3 -11.20 -22.42 18.45
C VAL A 3 -11.69 -23.54 17.54
N GLU A 4 -12.46 -24.47 18.09
CA GLU A 4 -13.11 -25.51 17.29
C GLU A 4 -14.19 -24.88 16.39
N ILE A 5 -14.11 -25.15 15.09
CA ILE A 5 -15.12 -24.75 14.10
C ILE A 5 -16.15 -25.89 13.94
N GLY A 6 -15.67 -27.12 13.99
CA GLY A 6 -16.47 -28.35 13.98
C GLY A 6 -15.57 -29.55 14.28
N ILE A 7 -16.17 -30.74 14.37
CA ILE A 7 -15.46 -31.98 14.74
C ILE A 7 -14.25 -32.18 13.81
N GLY A 8 -13.04 -32.15 14.39
CA GLY A 8 -11.78 -32.33 13.66
C GLY A 8 -11.27 -31.10 12.91
N LYS A 9 -11.88 -29.92 13.10
CA LYS A 9 -11.46 -28.67 12.46
C LYS A 9 -11.38 -27.52 13.46
N SER A 10 -10.20 -26.91 13.56
CA SER A 10 -9.96 -25.71 14.34
C SER A 10 -9.63 -24.51 13.46
N GLY A 11 -9.75 -23.32 14.04
CA GLY A 11 -9.31 -22.06 13.46
C GLY A 11 -8.67 -21.16 14.51
N ARG A 12 -7.73 -20.34 14.08
CA ARG A 12 -7.15 -19.31 14.93
C ARG A 12 -8.09 -18.10 15.00
N ARG A 13 -8.44 -17.65 16.20
CA ARG A 13 -9.13 -16.36 16.39
C ARG A 13 -8.18 -15.21 16.03
N ALA A 14 -8.68 -14.26 15.25
CA ALA A 14 -7.99 -13.02 14.91
C ALA A 14 -8.89 -11.82 15.23
N TYR A 15 -8.27 -10.65 15.38
CA TYR A 15 -8.88 -9.43 15.89
C TYR A 15 -8.67 -8.24 14.94
N GLY A 16 -9.72 -7.46 14.71
CA GLY A 16 -9.66 -6.17 14.02
C GLY A 16 -9.46 -4.99 14.99
N PHE A 17 -9.36 -3.77 14.44
CA PHE A 17 -9.23 -2.56 15.27
C PHE A 17 -10.45 -2.30 16.16
N ASP A 18 -11.64 -2.69 15.71
CA ASP A 18 -12.89 -2.54 16.49
C ASP A 18 -12.95 -3.46 17.71
N GLU A 19 -12.10 -4.51 17.76
CA GLU A 19 -12.07 -5.48 18.85
C GLU A 19 -10.99 -5.16 19.91
N ILE A 20 -10.22 -4.08 19.73
CA ILE A 20 -9.14 -3.69 20.63
C ILE A 20 -9.17 -2.19 20.99
N ALA A 21 -8.57 -1.85 22.12
CA ALA A 21 -8.34 -0.48 22.56
C ALA A 21 -6.99 -0.36 23.27
N ILE A 22 -6.38 0.83 23.21
CA ILE A 22 -5.14 1.13 23.94
C ILE A 22 -5.51 1.47 25.37
N VAL A 23 -4.84 0.84 26.34
CA VAL A 23 -5.09 1.05 27.76
C VAL A 23 -4.27 2.25 28.25
N PRO A 24 -4.90 3.32 28.80
CA PRO A 24 -4.18 4.39 29.45
C PRO A 24 -3.36 3.87 30.63
N SER A 25 -2.16 4.41 30.84
CA SER A 25 -1.24 3.94 31.87
C SER A 25 -0.78 5.09 32.78
N ARG A 26 0.19 4.79 33.64
CA ARG A 26 0.52 5.52 34.87
C ARG A 26 0.90 7.00 34.70
N ARG A 27 1.41 7.43 33.54
CA ARG A 27 1.85 8.82 33.30
C ARG A 27 1.34 9.32 31.96
N THR A 28 0.89 10.56 31.93
CA THR A 28 0.57 11.30 30.71
C THR A 28 1.79 12.12 30.27
N ARG A 29 1.82 12.47 28.98
CA ARG A 29 2.76 13.42 28.39
C ARG A 29 1.97 14.44 27.60
N ASP A 30 2.53 15.63 27.43
CA ASP A 30 1.95 16.62 26.54
C ASP A 30 2.09 16.12 25.08
N PRO A 31 1.05 16.26 24.23
CA PRO A 31 1.11 15.79 22.85
C PRO A 31 2.29 16.37 22.06
N GLU A 32 2.69 17.60 22.36
CA GLU A 32 3.79 18.33 21.74
C GLU A 32 5.16 17.69 22.04
N ASP A 33 5.27 16.88 23.09
CA ASP A 33 6.50 16.15 23.47
C ASP A 33 6.63 14.79 22.77
N VAL A 34 5.64 14.39 21.95
CA VAL A 34 5.63 13.08 21.29
C VAL A 34 6.29 13.20 19.92
N ASP A 35 7.44 12.52 19.76
CA ASP A 35 8.06 12.34 18.45
C ASP A 35 7.27 11.31 17.63
N ILE A 36 6.72 11.77 16.50
CA ILE A 36 5.99 10.97 15.53
C ILE A 36 6.75 10.86 14.20
N SER A 37 8.02 11.28 14.15
CA SER A 37 8.83 11.14 12.94
C SER A 37 9.05 9.68 12.58
N TRP A 38 9.20 9.43 11.28
CA TRP A 38 9.46 8.11 10.74
C TRP A 38 10.72 8.14 9.89
N GLU A 39 11.68 7.31 10.26
CA GLU A 39 12.92 7.12 9.51
C GLU A 39 12.91 5.72 8.90
N ILE A 40 13.17 5.63 7.60
CA ILE A 40 13.27 4.37 6.87
C ILE A 40 14.38 4.49 5.82
N ASP A 41 15.37 3.60 5.88
CA ASP A 41 16.59 3.71 5.09
C ASP A 41 17.24 5.10 5.28
N ALA A 42 17.56 5.82 4.21
CA ALA A 42 18.09 7.19 4.26
C ALA A 42 17.02 8.29 4.37
N TYR A 43 15.73 7.94 4.41
CA TYR A 43 14.63 8.90 4.35
C TYR A 43 14.02 9.16 5.72
N LYS A 44 13.73 10.44 5.98
CA LYS A 44 13.05 10.91 7.19
C LYS A 44 11.77 11.64 6.81
N PHE A 45 10.71 11.33 7.54
CA PHE A 45 9.38 11.93 7.43
C PHE A 45 8.97 12.48 8.80
N ASP A 46 8.25 13.60 8.82
CA ASP A 46 7.78 14.21 10.07
C ASP A 46 6.58 13.44 10.66
N ILE A 47 5.86 12.70 9.82
CA ILE A 47 4.74 11.83 10.24
C ILE A 47 4.91 10.41 9.69
N PRO A 48 4.42 9.37 10.40
CA PRO A 48 4.61 7.98 10.02
C PRO A 48 3.52 7.52 9.05
N LEU A 49 3.34 8.26 7.95
CA LEU A 49 2.21 8.12 7.04
C LEU A 49 2.66 8.08 5.58
N MET A 50 2.17 7.06 4.87
CA MET A 50 2.25 6.94 3.43
C MET A 50 0.86 7.00 2.80
N ALA A 51 0.66 7.77 1.73
CA ALA A 51 -0.57 7.71 0.95
C ALA A 51 -0.57 6.48 0.03
N SER A 52 -1.69 5.77 0.00
CA SER A 52 -1.85 4.53 -0.75
C SER A 52 -1.78 4.76 -2.25
N ALA A 53 -1.16 3.81 -2.99
CA ALA A 53 -1.05 3.83 -4.44
C ALA A 53 -2.40 3.59 -5.14
N MET A 54 -3.29 4.57 -4.99
CA MET A 54 -4.60 4.64 -5.60
C MET A 54 -4.66 5.89 -6.46
N ASP A 55 -4.98 5.73 -7.73
CA ASP A 55 -5.04 6.84 -8.70
C ASP A 55 -5.99 7.96 -8.29
N GLY A 56 -7.10 7.60 -7.64
CA GLY A 56 -8.07 8.56 -7.11
C GLY A 56 -7.58 9.34 -5.88
N VAL A 57 -6.40 9.02 -5.35
CA VAL A 57 -5.81 9.64 -4.15
C VAL A 57 -4.47 10.32 -4.49
N VAL A 58 -3.57 9.59 -5.15
CA VAL A 58 -2.21 10.05 -5.42
C VAL A 58 -2.04 10.42 -6.89
N SER A 59 -1.83 11.71 -7.12
CA SER A 59 -1.29 12.32 -8.34
C SER A 59 0.09 12.91 -8.05
N PRO A 60 0.86 13.35 -9.06
CA PRO A 60 2.07 14.13 -8.81
C PRO A 60 1.81 15.34 -7.90
N LYS A 61 0.69 16.06 -8.13
CA LYS A 61 0.31 17.21 -7.31
C LYS A 61 0.06 16.83 -5.86
N THR A 62 -0.78 15.82 -5.59
CA THR A 62 -1.09 15.45 -4.21
C THR A 62 0.08 14.77 -3.52
N ALA A 63 0.95 14.08 -4.27
CA ALA A 63 2.19 13.55 -3.74
C ALA A 63 3.12 14.64 -3.20
N ILE A 64 3.24 15.74 -3.94
CA ILE A 64 4.00 16.93 -3.51
C ILE A 64 3.38 17.54 -2.25
N GLU A 65 2.06 17.65 -2.20
CA GLU A 65 1.34 18.23 -1.07
C GLU A 65 1.53 17.39 0.20
N ILE A 66 1.33 16.07 0.12
CA ILE A 66 1.57 15.14 1.23
C ILE A 66 3.03 15.17 1.67
N GLY A 67 3.98 15.26 0.73
CA GLY A 67 5.40 15.41 1.04
C GLY A 67 5.71 16.68 1.83
N ARG A 68 5.07 17.80 1.50
CA ARG A 68 5.20 19.08 2.23
C ARG A 68 4.55 19.05 3.62
N LEU A 69 3.53 18.22 3.80
CA LEU A 69 2.88 17.96 5.08
C LEU A 69 3.67 16.97 5.95
N GLY A 70 4.84 16.53 5.49
CA GLY A 70 5.77 15.69 6.26
C GLY A 70 5.55 14.18 6.11
N GLY A 71 4.64 13.74 5.23
CA GLY A 71 4.45 12.33 4.89
C GLY A 71 5.13 11.95 3.58
N VAL A 72 4.72 10.81 3.02
CA VAL A 72 5.13 10.38 1.66
C VAL A 72 3.92 9.86 0.90
N ALA A 73 3.88 10.01 -0.41
CA ALA A 73 2.81 9.48 -1.23
C ALA A 73 3.35 8.49 -2.25
N CYS A 74 2.70 7.34 -2.36
CA CYS A 74 3.10 6.31 -3.30
C CYS A 74 2.32 6.48 -4.61
N LEU A 75 2.97 6.94 -5.68
CA LEU A 75 2.35 7.03 -7.01
C LEU A 75 2.13 5.62 -7.59
N ASN A 76 0.97 5.35 -8.15
CA ASN A 76 0.73 4.09 -8.84
C ASN A 76 1.24 4.17 -10.30
N LEU A 77 2.33 3.45 -10.61
CA LEU A 77 2.93 3.47 -11.95
C LEU A 77 2.18 2.62 -12.97
N GLU A 78 1.21 1.82 -12.54
CA GLU A 78 0.27 1.15 -13.44
C GLU A 78 -1.06 1.92 -13.57
N GLY A 79 -1.09 3.15 -13.10
CA GLY A 79 -2.26 4.01 -13.04
C GLY A 79 -2.57 4.77 -14.31
N LEU A 80 -3.55 5.67 -14.24
CA LEU A 80 -3.88 6.60 -15.33
C LEU A 80 -2.77 7.63 -15.57
N TRP A 81 -2.09 8.06 -14.50
CA TRP A 81 -1.01 9.06 -14.54
C TRP A 81 0.17 8.69 -15.44
N THR A 82 0.34 7.40 -15.70
CA THR A 82 1.41 6.83 -16.55
C THR A 82 0.87 6.19 -17.83
N ARG A 83 -0.45 6.22 -18.07
CA ARG A 83 -1.08 5.74 -19.31
C ARG A 83 -1.51 6.87 -20.23
N TYR A 84 -1.79 8.05 -19.66
CA TYR A 84 -2.33 9.20 -20.38
C TYR A 84 -1.54 10.47 -20.05
N GLU A 85 -1.30 11.31 -21.06
CA GLU A 85 -0.66 12.63 -20.89
C GLU A 85 -1.51 13.54 -19.99
N ASP A 86 -2.83 13.50 -20.17
CA ASP A 86 -3.83 14.18 -19.34
C ASP A 86 -4.93 13.21 -18.88
N PRO A 87 -4.82 12.65 -17.67
CA PRO A 87 -5.83 11.73 -17.13
C PRO A 87 -7.00 12.43 -16.42
N GLU A 88 -6.98 13.75 -16.23
CA GLU A 88 -7.99 14.48 -15.45
C GLU A 88 -9.43 14.30 -15.98
N PRO A 89 -9.69 14.35 -17.30
CA PRO A 89 -11.02 14.06 -17.83
C PRO A 89 -11.51 12.64 -17.53
N LEU A 90 -10.60 11.67 -17.46
CA LEU A 90 -10.92 10.28 -17.15
C LEU A 90 -11.28 10.10 -15.67
N PHE A 91 -10.60 10.82 -14.77
CA PHE A 91 -10.99 10.87 -13.36
C PHE A 91 -12.38 11.46 -13.15
N ALA A 92 -12.70 12.55 -13.85
CA ALA A 92 -14.03 13.16 -13.82
C ALA A 92 -15.09 12.17 -14.35
N GLU A 93 -14.82 11.51 -15.47
CA GLU A 93 -15.70 10.46 -16.01
C GLU A 93 -15.92 9.36 -14.96
N ILE A 94 -14.84 8.80 -14.40
CA ILE A 94 -14.93 7.71 -13.42
C ILE A 94 -15.70 8.12 -12.17
N ALA A 95 -15.60 9.37 -11.70
CA ALA A 95 -16.35 9.84 -10.54
C ALA A 95 -17.87 9.88 -10.80
N GLU A 96 -18.29 10.21 -12.02
CA GLU A 96 -19.71 10.37 -12.39
C GLU A 96 -20.39 9.07 -12.84
N LEU A 97 -19.62 7.99 -13.07
CA LEU A 97 -20.19 6.72 -13.54
C LEU A 97 -21.25 6.15 -12.57
N PRO A 98 -22.32 5.53 -13.06
CA PRO A 98 -23.19 4.70 -12.23
C PRO A 98 -22.43 3.49 -11.66
N PRO A 99 -22.66 3.07 -10.39
CA PRO A 99 -21.93 1.97 -9.75
C PRO A 99 -21.88 0.68 -10.57
N GLU A 100 -22.98 0.32 -11.23
CA GLU A 100 -23.13 -0.88 -12.04
C GLU A 100 -22.35 -0.85 -13.37
N LYS A 101 -21.95 0.34 -13.83
CA LYS A 101 -21.14 0.53 -15.05
C LYS A 101 -19.67 0.80 -14.76
N ALA A 102 -19.36 1.26 -13.53
CA ALA A 102 -18.04 1.74 -13.15
C ALA A 102 -16.94 0.72 -13.45
N THR A 103 -17.07 -0.52 -12.95
CA THR A 103 -16.03 -1.55 -13.11
C THR A 103 -15.68 -1.83 -14.57
N ARG A 104 -16.70 -2.04 -15.42
CA ARG A 104 -16.47 -2.35 -16.85
C ARG A 104 -15.81 -1.19 -17.57
N ARG A 105 -16.30 0.04 -17.36
CA ARG A 105 -15.71 1.21 -18.02
C ARG A 105 -14.29 1.48 -17.53
N MET A 106 -14.02 1.28 -16.24
CA MET A 106 -12.66 1.34 -15.71
C MET A 106 -11.76 0.28 -16.36
N GLN A 107 -12.21 -0.96 -16.55
CA GLN A 107 -11.41 -1.97 -17.29
C GLN A 107 -11.03 -1.47 -18.70
N ASP A 108 -11.95 -0.83 -19.41
CA ASP A 108 -11.67 -0.25 -20.73
C ASP A 108 -10.61 0.87 -20.65
N ILE A 109 -10.78 1.82 -19.72
CA ILE A 109 -9.84 2.95 -19.53
C ILE A 109 -8.44 2.43 -19.13
N TYR A 110 -8.36 1.46 -18.22
CA TYR A 110 -7.09 0.92 -17.73
C TYR A 110 -6.44 -0.09 -18.69
N SER A 111 -7.10 -0.45 -19.80
CA SER A 111 -6.52 -1.33 -20.82
C SER A 111 -5.44 -0.67 -21.67
N ALA A 112 -5.43 0.67 -21.77
CA ALA A 112 -4.39 1.41 -22.47
C ALA A 112 -3.02 1.11 -21.85
N PRO A 113 -1.97 0.83 -22.65
CA PRO A 113 -0.67 0.40 -22.11
C PRO A 113 -0.04 1.48 -21.24
N VAL A 114 0.76 1.05 -20.26
CA VAL A 114 1.58 1.97 -19.46
C VAL A 114 2.68 2.53 -20.34
N ASN A 115 2.93 3.84 -20.25
CA ASN A 115 3.97 4.55 -20.96
C ASN A 115 5.17 4.82 -20.02
N PRO A 116 6.33 4.18 -20.24
CA PRO A 116 7.54 4.39 -19.44
C PRO A 116 8.07 5.83 -19.46
N GLU A 117 7.86 6.58 -20.53
CA GLU A 117 8.28 7.99 -20.61
C GLU A 117 7.46 8.84 -19.64
N LEU A 118 6.14 8.60 -19.56
CA LEU A 118 5.28 9.28 -18.60
C LEU A 118 5.64 8.91 -17.15
N MET A 119 6.06 7.67 -16.87
CA MET A 119 6.59 7.33 -15.55
C MET A 119 7.74 8.27 -15.15
N GLY A 120 8.71 8.45 -16.05
CA GLY A 120 9.85 9.33 -15.83
C GLY A 120 9.43 10.78 -15.61
N VAL A 121 8.50 11.28 -16.41
CA VAL A 121 7.94 12.64 -16.24
C VAL A 121 7.29 12.80 -14.86
N ARG A 122 6.43 11.87 -14.44
CA ARG A 122 5.70 12.00 -13.16
C ARG A 122 6.61 11.87 -11.95
N ILE A 123 7.58 10.96 -11.99
CA ILE A 123 8.59 10.83 -10.93
C ILE A 123 9.43 12.12 -10.86
N GLY A 124 9.85 12.65 -12.02
CA GLY A 124 10.59 13.91 -12.11
C GLY A 124 9.83 15.11 -11.57
N GLU A 125 8.52 15.22 -11.82
CA GLU A 125 7.66 16.27 -11.25
C GLU A 125 7.67 16.27 -9.70
N ILE A 126 7.56 15.08 -9.09
CA ILE A 126 7.58 14.94 -7.62
C ILE A 126 8.96 15.32 -7.07
N LYS A 127 10.04 14.78 -7.67
CA LYS A 127 11.42 15.07 -7.24
C LYS A 127 11.78 16.55 -7.38
N ALA A 128 11.36 17.20 -8.47
CA ALA A 128 11.64 18.62 -8.72
C ALA A 128 11.03 19.54 -7.64
N ALA A 129 10.02 19.07 -6.91
CA ALA A 129 9.44 19.78 -5.77
C ALA A 129 10.22 19.60 -4.46
N GLY A 130 11.27 18.78 -4.45
CA GLY A 130 12.14 18.55 -3.28
C GLY A 130 11.56 17.59 -2.23
N VAL A 131 10.58 16.76 -2.61
CA VAL A 131 10.01 15.71 -1.74
C VAL A 131 10.37 14.32 -2.25
N THR A 132 10.29 13.31 -1.37
CA THR A 132 10.59 11.91 -1.72
C THR A 132 9.62 11.36 -2.77
N ALA A 133 10.16 10.90 -3.90
CA ALA A 133 9.40 10.21 -4.92
C ALA A 133 9.28 8.71 -4.60
N CYS A 134 8.11 8.32 -4.09
CA CYS A 134 7.74 6.94 -3.84
C CYS A 134 6.72 6.46 -4.87
N ALA A 135 6.90 5.25 -5.40
CA ALA A 135 6.00 4.73 -6.42
C ALA A 135 5.82 3.21 -6.36
N SER A 136 4.69 2.72 -6.86
CA SER A 136 4.29 1.31 -6.80
C SER A 136 4.15 0.67 -8.16
N LEU A 137 4.58 -0.59 -8.24
CA LEU A 137 4.26 -1.55 -9.30
C LEU A 137 3.82 -2.88 -8.68
N THR A 138 3.02 -3.63 -9.45
CA THR A 138 2.70 -5.01 -9.12
C THR A 138 3.90 -5.93 -9.37
N PRO A 139 3.98 -7.08 -8.67
CA PRO A 139 5.01 -8.08 -8.95
C PRO A 139 5.07 -8.50 -10.43
N GLN A 140 3.95 -8.45 -11.15
CA GLN A 140 3.87 -8.85 -12.56
C GLN A 140 4.56 -7.88 -13.51
N LYS A 141 4.77 -6.62 -13.10
CA LYS A 141 5.23 -5.52 -13.96
C LYS A 141 6.53 -4.88 -13.51
N VAL A 142 7.02 -5.22 -12.31
CA VAL A 142 8.19 -4.56 -11.72
C VAL A 142 9.46 -4.72 -12.55
N GLU A 143 9.76 -5.92 -13.06
CA GLU A 143 10.95 -6.17 -13.89
C GLU A 143 10.88 -5.44 -15.24
N GLU A 144 9.69 -5.40 -15.86
CA GLU A 144 9.46 -4.74 -17.16
C GLU A 144 9.79 -3.24 -17.12
N HIS A 145 9.52 -2.58 -15.99
CA HIS A 145 9.67 -1.14 -15.85
C HIS A 145 10.84 -0.72 -14.94
N ALA A 146 11.66 -1.67 -14.49
CA ALA A 146 12.82 -1.41 -13.62
C ALA A 146 13.75 -0.34 -14.21
N ALA A 147 14.09 -0.44 -15.51
CA ALA A 147 14.97 0.51 -16.19
C ALA A 147 14.41 1.94 -16.21
N ALA A 148 13.09 2.09 -16.39
CA ALA A 148 12.44 3.40 -16.43
C ALA A 148 12.47 4.07 -15.04
N MET A 149 12.21 3.31 -13.98
CA MET A 149 12.26 3.81 -12.60
C MET A 149 13.68 4.21 -12.19
N THR A 150 14.69 3.40 -12.56
CA THR A 150 16.11 3.73 -12.30
C THR A 150 16.52 4.97 -13.07
N ALA A 151 16.15 5.09 -14.35
CA ALA A 151 16.48 6.26 -15.16
C ALA A 151 15.81 7.55 -14.65
N ALA A 152 14.63 7.42 -14.03
CA ALA A 152 13.92 8.52 -13.37
C ALA A 152 14.42 8.81 -11.94
N GLU A 153 15.39 8.04 -11.45
CA GLU A 153 15.95 8.13 -10.10
C GLU A 153 14.88 8.02 -9.00
N LEU A 154 13.97 7.04 -9.09
CA LEU A 154 12.96 6.83 -8.05
C LEU A 154 13.60 6.68 -6.65
N ASP A 155 13.03 7.29 -5.61
CA ASP A 155 13.64 7.27 -4.27
C ASP A 155 13.30 6.00 -3.50
N ILE A 156 12.03 5.57 -3.52
CA ILE A 156 11.53 4.35 -2.87
C ILE A 156 10.61 3.60 -3.83
N LEU A 157 10.88 2.30 -4.03
CA LEU A 157 9.99 1.40 -4.77
C LEU A 157 9.08 0.64 -3.81
N VAL A 158 7.80 0.58 -4.14
CA VAL A 158 6.83 -0.31 -3.51
C VAL A 158 6.44 -1.41 -4.50
N ILE A 159 6.69 -2.67 -4.14
CA ILE A 159 6.16 -3.81 -4.89
C ILE A 159 4.86 -4.24 -4.20
N GLN A 160 3.73 -3.85 -4.79
CA GLN A 160 2.40 -4.01 -4.17
C GLN A 160 1.48 -4.93 -4.98
N GLY A 161 1.00 -5.99 -4.33
CA GLY A 161 -0.15 -6.79 -4.77
C GLY A 161 -1.14 -6.98 -3.62
N THR A 162 -2.32 -7.55 -3.89
CA THR A 162 -3.25 -7.88 -2.79
C THR A 162 -2.68 -8.92 -1.83
N VAL A 163 -1.95 -9.88 -2.38
CA VAL A 163 -1.21 -10.92 -1.65
C VAL A 163 0.09 -11.12 -2.40
N VAL A 164 1.22 -11.02 -1.72
CA VAL A 164 2.55 -11.24 -2.30
C VAL A 164 3.30 -12.29 -1.48
N SER A 165 3.98 -13.18 -2.18
CA SER A 165 4.91 -14.16 -1.61
C SER A 165 6.31 -13.91 -2.16
N ALA A 166 7.33 -14.26 -1.37
CA ALA A 166 8.74 -14.12 -1.80
C ALA A 166 9.07 -14.99 -3.02
N GLU A 167 8.39 -16.13 -3.16
CA GLU A 167 8.55 -17.07 -4.26
C GLU A 167 7.20 -17.26 -4.96
N HIS A 168 7.21 -17.14 -6.29
CA HIS A 168 6.09 -17.48 -7.15
C HIS A 168 6.44 -18.74 -7.96
N ILE A 169 5.53 -19.71 -7.98
CA ILE A 169 5.70 -20.96 -8.71
C ILE A 169 4.75 -20.94 -9.91
N SER A 170 5.31 -21.12 -11.10
CA SER A 170 4.57 -21.27 -12.35
C SER A 170 4.98 -22.58 -13.01
N ASN A 171 3.99 -23.32 -13.53
CA ASN A 171 4.23 -24.48 -14.40
C ASN A 171 4.28 -24.08 -15.88
N ASP A 172 4.07 -22.80 -16.19
CA ASP A 172 4.21 -22.26 -17.54
C ASP A 172 5.69 -22.04 -17.84
N GLU A 173 6.29 -22.98 -18.58
CA GLU A 173 7.71 -22.92 -18.99
C GLU A 173 8.03 -21.69 -19.85
N SER A 174 7.02 -21.02 -20.43
CA SER A 174 7.22 -19.78 -21.19
C SER A 174 7.38 -18.54 -20.30
N ARG A 175 7.16 -18.66 -18.99
CA ARG A 175 7.23 -17.57 -18.02
C ARG A 175 8.22 -17.89 -16.92
N GLN A 176 9.29 -17.08 -16.85
CA GLN A 176 10.16 -17.09 -15.68
C GLN A 176 9.45 -16.36 -14.53
N PRO A 177 9.17 -17.02 -13.39
CA PRO A 177 8.59 -16.34 -12.23
C PRO A 177 9.56 -15.31 -11.66
N LEU A 178 9.01 -14.15 -11.24
CA LEU A 178 9.78 -13.16 -10.50
C LEU A 178 10.40 -13.78 -9.25
N ASN A 179 11.72 -13.66 -9.13
CA ASN A 179 12.43 -13.96 -7.89
C ASN A 179 12.70 -12.64 -7.15
N LEU A 180 11.86 -12.33 -6.16
CA LEU A 180 11.96 -11.08 -5.41
C LEU A 180 13.31 -10.92 -4.69
N LYS A 181 13.94 -12.02 -4.26
CA LYS A 181 15.24 -11.96 -3.58
C LYS A 181 16.35 -11.53 -4.53
N SER A 182 16.40 -12.09 -5.74
CA SER A 182 17.38 -11.66 -6.75
C SER A 182 17.11 -10.23 -7.17
N PHE A 183 15.85 -9.92 -7.52
CA PHE A 183 15.46 -8.58 -7.96
C PHE A 183 15.83 -7.51 -6.93
N ILE A 184 15.39 -7.64 -5.67
CA ILE A 184 15.60 -6.61 -4.65
C ILE A 184 17.09 -6.42 -4.33
N ARG A 185 17.91 -7.46 -4.42
CA ARG A 185 19.36 -7.34 -4.17
C ARG A 185 20.13 -6.68 -5.31
N GLU A 186 19.64 -6.84 -6.54
CA GLU A 186 20.23 -6.24 -7.74
C GLU A 186 19.71 -4.81 -7.97
N PHE A 187 18.52 -4.50 -7.43
CA PHE A 187 17.90 -3.20 -7.52
C PHE A 187 18.48 -2.27 -6.44
N ASN A 188 19.31 -1.31 -6.86
CA ASN A 188 20.07 -0.41 -5.98
C ASN A 188 19.22 0.69 -5.29
N MET A 189 17.93 0.44 -5.05
CA MET A 189 17.01 1.40 -4.44
C MET A 189 16.20 0.70 -3.35
N PRO A 190 15.82 1.39 -2.27
CA PRO A 190 15.06 0.79 -1.18
C PRO A 190 13.71 0.27 -1.66
N VAL A 191 13.42 -0.99 -1.32
CA VAL A 191 12.17 -1.67 -1.73
C VAL A 191 11.30 -2.02 -0.53
N ILE A 192 10.05 -1.57 -0.56
CA ILE A 192 8.96 -2.00 0.32
C ILE A 192 8.13 -3.05 -0.41
N VAL A 193 7.69 -4.12 0.27
CA VAL A 193 6.93 -5.22 -0.37
C VAL A 193 5.67 -5.58 0.41
N GLY A 194 4.57 -5.82 -0.30
CA GLY A 194 3.37 -6.46 0.26
C GLY A 194 2.25 -6.56 -0.77
N GLY A 195 1.00 -6.89 -0.43
CA GLY A 195 0.43 -7.11 0.89
C GLY A 195 0.76 -8.47 1.49
N CYS A 196 1.06 -8.45 2.78
CA CYS A 196 1.30 -9.61 3.62
C CYS A 196 0.30 -9.63 4.78
N ALA A 197 -0.06 -10.81 5.28
CA ALA A 197 -0.90 -10.93 6.46
C ALA A 197 -0.55 -12.14 7.34
N SER A 198 0.66 -12.71 7.19
CA SER A 198 1.09 -13.86 7.97
C SER A 198 2.56 -13.74 8.39
N TYR A 199 2.89 -14.32 9.54
CA TYR A 199 4.25 -14.39 10.05
C TYR A 199 5.23 -15.01 9.04
N ALA A 200 4.89 -16.17 8.49
CA ALA A 200 5.80 -16.93 7.62
C ALA A 200 6.09 -16.18 6.32
N THR A 201 5.06 -15.61 5.70
CA THR A 201 5.21 -14.80 4.48
C THR A 201 6.05 -13.55 4.76
N ALA A 202 5.78 -12.84 5.86
CA ALA A 202 6.57 -11.66 6.22
C ALA A 202 8.04 -11.99 6.43
N LEU A 203 8.36 -13.05 7.18
CA LEU A 203 9.74 -13.45 7.41
C LEU A 203 10.47 -13.77 6.10
N HIS A 204 9.78 -14.41 5.15
CA HIS A 204 10.35 -14.70 3.82
C HIS A 204 10.55 -13.43 2.99
N LEU A 205 9.59 -12.49 3.02
CA LEU A 205 9.72 -11.20 2.35
C LEU A 205 10.84 -10.35 2.95
N MET A 206 11.02 -10.33 4.28
CA MET A 206 12.14 -9.62 4.91
C MET A 206 13.50 -10.16 4.42
N ARG A 207 13.62 -11.49 4.29
CA ARG A 207 14.84 -12.17 3.80
C ARG A 207 15.17 -11.89 2.33
N THR A 208 14.28 -11.27 1.55
CA THR A 208 14.61 -10.82 0.19
C THR A 208 15.53 -9.60 0.20
N GLY A 209 15.56 -8.84 1.31
CA GLY A 209 16.23 -7.55 1.41
C GLY A 209 15.27 -6.35 1.42
N ALA A 210 13.95 -6.58 1.52
CA ALA A 210 12.98 -5.50 1.64
C ALA A 210 13.22 -4.69 2.92
N ILE A 211 13.18 -3.37 2.82
CA ILE A 211 13.34 -2.42 3.94
C ILE A 211 12.04 -2.22 4.73
N GLY A 212 10.90 -2.59 4.15
CA GLY A 212 9.59 -2.52 4.79
C GLY A 212 8.59 -3.52 4.21
N ILE A 213 7.64 -3.95 5.04
CA ILE A 213 6.55 -4.87 4.67
C ILE A 213 5.21 -4.14 4.78
N LEU A 214 4.45 -4.11 3.69
CA LEU A 214 3.05 -3.66 3.71
C LEU A 214 2.15 -4.79 4.24
N VAL A 215 1.46 -4.51 5.34
CA VAL A 215 0.63 -5.49 6.06
C VAL A 215 -0.85 -5.20 5.84
N GLY A 216 -1.54 -6.12 5.19
CA GLY A 216 -2.97 -6.03 4.95
C GLY A 216 -3.41 -6.91 3.79
N VAL A 217 -4.37 -7.80 4.06
CA VAL A 217 -5.08 -8.58 3.02
C VAL A 217 -6.58 -8.48 3.28
N GLY A 218 -7.26 -7.68 2.46
CA GLY A 218 -8.69 -7.42 2.57
C GLY A 218 -9.20 -6.38 3.58
N PRO A 219 -8.41 -5.64 4.38
CA PRO A 219 -8.96 -4.64 5.31
C PRO A 219 -9.30 -3.30 4.62
N GLY A 220 -8.76 -3.05 3.43
CA GLY A 220 -8.99 -1.82 2.68
C GLY A 220 -10.45 -1.68 2.27
N GLN A 221 -10.99 -0.46 2.37
CA GLN A 221 -12.41 -0.18 2.17
C GLN A 221 -12.87 -0.47 0.72
N ALA A 222 -12.00 -0.21 -0.27
CA ALA A 222 -12.24 -0.55 -1.67
C ALA A 222 -11.96 -2.03 -2.02
N CYS A 223 -11.45 -2.84 -1.09
CA CYS A 223 -11.05 -4.22 -1.35
C CYS A 223 -12.22 -5.18 -1.09
N THR A 224 -12.53 -6.05 -2.06
CA THR A 224 -13.58 -7.07 -1.92
C THR A 224 -13.03 -8.48 -1.79
N SER A 225 -11.72 -8.65 -1.59
CA SER A 225 -11.05 -9.95 -1.58
C SER A 225 -11.60 -10.96 -0.57
N ARG A 226 -12.04 -10.51 0.62
CA ARG A 226 -12.70 -11.40 1.60
C ARG A 226 -14.03 -11.94 1.08
N GLY A 227 -14.81 -11.10 0.40
CA GLY A 227 -16.09 -11.50 -0.18
C GLY A 227 -15.92 -12.36 -1.44
N VAL A 228 -14.95 -12.04 -2.29
CA VAL A 228 -14.72 -12.75 -3.56
C VAL A 228 -13.94 -14.04 -3.39
N LEU A 229 -12.92 -14.06 -2.53
CA LEU A 229 -11.98 -15.19 -2.39
C LEU A 229 -12.09 -15.91 -1.03
N GLY A 230 -12.73 -15.32 -0.02
CA GLY A 230 -12.71 -15.85 1.34
C GLY A 230 -11.35 -15.71 2.05
N ILE A 231 -10.42 -14.94 1.48
CA ILE A 231 -9.05 -14.78 2.01
C ILE A 231 -8.90 -13.41 2.66
N GLY A 232 -8.40 -13.41 3.90
CA GLY A 232 -7.98 -12.20 4.61
C GLY A 232 -7.74 -12.47 6.08
N VAL A 233 -7.06 -11.54 6.74
CA VAL A 233 -6.80 -11.58 8.18
C VAL A 233 -7.23 -10.25 8.79
N PRO A 234 -7.94 -10.24 9.94
CA PRO A 234 -8.20 -9.04 10.71
C PRO A 234 -6.91 -8.26 11.04
N GLN A 235 -6.98 -6.94 10.87
CA GLN A 235 -5.77 -6.12 10.69
C GLN A 235 -4.87 -6.06 11.93
N ALA A 236 -5.43 -5.99 13.14
CA ALA A 236 -4.62 -5.95 14.35
C ALA A 236 -3.79 -7.23 14.54
N THR A 237 -4.39 -8.40 14.26
CA THR A 237 -3.66 -9.67 14.27
C THR A 237 -2.61 -9.76 13.17
N ALA A 238 -2.92 -9.30 11.95
CA ALA A 238 -1.96 -9.32 10.85
C ALA A 238 -0.72 -8.48 11.19
N ILE A 239 -0.89 -7.26 11.71
CA ILE A 239 0.21 -6.39 12.13
C ILE A 239 1.05 -7.06 13.21
N ALA A 240 0.41 -7.59 14.26
CA ALA A 240 1.12 -8.22 15.36
C ALA A 240 1.95 -9.45 14.92
N ASP A 241 1.41 -10.27 14.02
CA ASP A 241 2.13 -11.42 13.46
C ASP A 241 3.36 -11.00 12.66
N VAL A 242 3.22 -9.98 11.82
CA VAL A 242 4.31 -9.47 10.99
C VAL A 242 5.36 -8.74 11.85
N ALA A 243 4.95 -8.01 12.89
CA ALA A 243 5.84 -7.45 13.89
C ALA A 243 6.63 -8.56 14.61
N GLY A 244 6.00 -9.70 14.94
CA GLY A 244 6.70 -10.87 15.46
C GLY A 244 7.75 -11.42 14.47
N ALA A 245 7.43 -11.48 13.18
CA ALA A 245 8.37 -11.88 12.14
C ALA A 245 9.55 -10.91 12.02
N ARG A 246 9.31 -9.60 12.16
CA ARG A 246 10.36 -8.57 12.19
C ARG A 246 11.34 -8.81 13.33
N ILE A 247 10.85 -9.09 14.54
CA ILE A 247 11.74 -9.36 15.69
C ILE A 247 12.60 -10.59 15.39
N ARG A 248 12.01 -11.66 14.85
CA ARG A 248 12.80 -12.83 14.45
C ARG A 248 13.86 -12.51 13.41
N HIS A 249 13.52 -11.72 12.39
CA HIS A 249 14.46 -11.30 11.35
C HIS A 249 15.59 -10.46 11.93
N LEU A 250 15.28 -9.52 12.83
CA LEU A 250 16.24 -8.69 13.53
C LEU A 250 17.22 -9.55 14.33
N ASP A 251 16.73 -10.53 15.07
CA ASP A 251 17.57 -11.47 15.83
C ASP A 251 18.48 -12.31 14.91
N GLU A 252 18.00 -12.68 13.73
CA GLU A 252 18.75 -13.50 12.76
C GLU A 252 19.82 -12.71 12.00
N THR A 253 19.60 -11.41 11.74
CA THR A 253 20.38 -10.64 10.75
C THR A 253 20.97 -9.34 11.28
N GLY A 254 20.47 -8.83 12.39
CA GLY A 254 20.77 -7.47 12.87
C GLY A 254 20.08 -6.35 12.08
N VAL A 255 19.21 -6.69 11.11
CA VAL A 255 18.55 -5.70 10.24
C VAL A 255 17.09 -5.51 10.66
N TYR A 256 16.73 -4.25 10.95
CA TYR A 256 15.36 -3.84 11.25
C TYR A 256 14.58 -3.61 9.95
N VAL A 257 13.48 -4.32 9.76
CA VAL A 257 12.58 -4.15 8.61
C VAL A 257 11.28 -3.54 9.08
N HIS A 258 10.85 -2.43 8.48
CA HIS A 258 9.66 -1.72 8.92
C HIS A 258 8.37 -2.51 8.66
N VAL A 259 7.40 -2.36 9.54
CA VAL A 259 6.04 -2.87 9.40
C VAL A 259 5.12 -1.71 9.09
N ILE A 260 4.53 -1.70 7.90
CA ILE A 260 3.67 -0.61 7.44
C ILE A 260 2.24 -1.14 7.33
N ALA A 261 1.33 -0.66 8.17
CA ALA A 261 -0.05 -1.13 8.16
C ALA A 261 -0.82 -0.56 6.97
N ASP A 262 -1.29 -1.40 6.04
CA ASP A 262 -2.02 -1.02 4.84
C ASP A 262 -3.51 -1.41 4.93
N GLY A 263 -4.36 -0.38 5.09
CA GLY A 263 -5.82 -0.52 5.08
C GLY A 263 -6.47 -0.78 6.44
N GLY A 264 -7.80 -0.61 6.47
CA GLY A 264 -8.64 -0.81 7.66
C GLY A 264 -8.74 0.37 8.62
N MET A 265 -7.95 1.42 8.42
CA MET A 265 -7.95 2.62 9.27
C MET A 265 -8.91 3.68 8.74
N ARG A 266 -9.81 4.18 9.60
CA ARG A 266 -10.80 5.22 9.27
C ARG A 266 -10.58 6.50 10.08
N THR A 267 -9.95 6.38 11.24
CA THR A 267 -9.77 7.44 12.22
C THR A 267 -8.34 7.46 12.76
N GLY A 268 -7.91 8.56 13.38
CA GLY A 268 -6.64 8.62 14.09
C GLY A 268 -6.52 7.58 15.21
N GLY A 269 -7.64 7.17 15.81
CA GLY A 269 -7.66 6.07 16.79
C GLY A 269 -7.27 4.71 16.18
N ASP A 270 -7.63 4.45 14.93
CA ASP A 270 -7.21 3.23 14.23
C ASP A 270 -5.71 3.26 13.90
N ILE A 271 -5.18 4.43 13.53
CA ILE A 271 -3.73 4.63 13.31
C ILE A 271 -2.97 4.38 14.61
N ALA A 272 -3.41 4.96 15.72
CA ALA A 272 -2.79 4.71 17.03
C ALA A 272 -2.81 3.22 17.40
N LYS A 273 -3.93 2.52 17.15
CA LYS A 273 -4.02 1.07 17.36
C LYS A 273 -3.08 0.28 16.45
N ALA A 274 -2.88 0.69 15.19
CA ALA A 274 -1.94 0.05 14.28
C ALA A 274 -0.51 0.14 14.81
N VAL A 275 -0.09 1.32 15.28
CA VAL A 275 1.23 1.53 15.92
C VAL A 275 1.34 0.66 17.18
N ALA A 276 0.30 0.63 18.03
CA ALA A 276 0.28 -0.21 19.22
C ALA A 276 0.36 -1.72 18.92
N CYS A 277 -0.12 -2.17 17.76
CA CYS A 277 0.03 -3.55 17.29
C CYS A 277 1.42 -3.86 16.74
N GLY A 278 2.29 -2.85 16.57
CA GLY A 278 3.68 -3.00 16.14
C GLY A 278 3.99 -2.45 14.74
N ALA A 279 3.11 -1.64 14.14
CA ALA A 279 3.43 -0.91 12.92
C ALA A 279 4.36 0.28 13.20
N ASP A 280 5.32 0.50 12.31
CA ASP A 280 6.24 1.64 12.32
C ASP A 280 5.67 2.84 11.55
N ALA A 281 4.83 2.56 10.54
CA ALA A 281 4.10 3.55 9.75
C ALA A 281 2.76 2.99 9.25
N VAL A 282 1.93 3.84 8.65
CA VAL A 282 0.64 3.46 8.09
C VAL A 282 0.52 3.88 6.62
N MET A 283 -0.13 3.04 5.80
CA MET A 283 -0.58 3.40 4.47
C MET A 283 -2.07 3.75 4.48
N VAL A 284 -2.42 4.97 4.08
CA VAL A 284 -3.77 5.53 4.17
C VAL A 284 -4.35 5.81 2.78
N GLY A 285 -5.57 5.34 2.53
CA GLY A 285 -6.30 5.53 1.26
C GLY A 285 -7.57 6.35 1.44
N SER A 286 -8.66 5.71 1.87
CA SER A 286 -10.01 6.33 1.96
C SER A 286 -10.09 7.66 2.70
N PRO A 287 -9.40 7.86 3.85
CA PRO A 287 -9.39 9.18 4.49
C PRO A 287 -8.82 10.28 3.60
N LEU A 288 -7.72 10.01 2.87
CA LEU A 288 -7.10 10.97 1.95
C LEU A 288 -7.94 11.18 0.69
N ALA A 289 -8.64 10.14 0.23
CA ALA A 289 -9.59 10.26 -0.89
C ALA A 289 -10.69 11.30 -0.65
N SER A 290 -10.96 11.62 0.63
CA SER A 290 -11.93 12.65 1.00
C SER A 290 -11.42 14.08 0.95
N ALA A 291 -10.14 14.28 0.66
CA ALA A 291 -9.57 15.60 0.46
C ALA A 291 -10.10 16.24 -0.83
N TYR A 292 -10.21 17.57 -0.87
CA TYR A 292 -10.65 18.30 -2.07
C TYR A 292 -9.65 18.19 -3.22
N GLU A 293 -8.37 17.97 -2.90
CA GLU A 293 -7.27 17.86 -3.83
C GLU A 293 -7.14 16.47 -4.44
N SER A 294 -7.82 15.46 -3.87
CA SER A 294 -7.78 14.09 -4.34
C SER A 294 -8.36 13.95 -5.76
N PRO A 295 -7.62 13.34 -6.72
CA PRO A 295 -8.03 13.26 -8.13
C PRO A 295 -9.39 12.60 -8.34
N GLY A 296 -9.74 11.64 -7.48
CA GLY A 296 -10.98 10.89 -7.58
C GLY A 296 -12.23 11.64 -7.08
N ARG A 297 -12.12 12.90 -6.64
CA ARG A 297 -13.26 13.77 -6.26
C ARG A 297 -14.17 13.13 -5.21
N GLY A 298 -13.55 12.63 -4.13
CA GLY A 298 -14.23 11.87 -3.09
C GLY A 298 -14.41 10.38 -3.40
N TYR A 299 -14.12 9.92 -4.63
CA TYR A 299 -14.05 8.50 -4.97
C TYR A 299 -12.61 7.98 -4.92
N HIS A 300 -12.45 6.71 -4.60
CA HIS A 300 -11.19 5.99 -4.76
C HIS A 300 -11.44 4.52 -5.12
N TRP A 301 -10.38 3.86 -5.58
CA TRP A 301 -10.38 2.46 -5.96
C TRP A 301 -8.96 1.91 -5.86
N GLY A 302 -8.85 0.60 -5.60
CA GLY A 302 -7.56 -0.09 -5.65
C GLY A 302 -7.29 -0.70 -7.02
N MET A 303 -6.05 -1.13 -7.23
CA MET A 303 -5.60 -1.81 -8.46
C MET A 303 -6.44 -3.04 -8.83
N ALA A 304 -6.97 -3.73 -7.82
CA ALA A 304 -7.78 -4.93 -8.05
C ALA A 304 -9.18 -4.64 -8.63
N THR A 305 -9.63 -3.38 -8.64
CA THR A 305 -10.97 -2.98 -9.11
C THR A 305 -11.15 -3.22 -10.61
N PHE A 306 -10.14 -2.92 -11.42
CA PHE A 306 -10.19 -3.04 -12.89
C PHE A 306 -9.43 -4.26 -13.41
N HIS A 307 -9.22 -5.28 -12.57
CA HIS A 307 -8.60 -6.52 -13.01
C HIS A 307 -9.42 -7.14 -14.16
N PRO A 308 -8.80 -7.57 -15.28
CA PRO A 308 -9.53 -7.88 -16.52
C PRO A 308 -10.46 -9.09 -16.39
N THR A 309 -10.08 -10.11 -15.63
CA THR A 309 -10.86 -11.35 -15.50
C THR A 309 -11.63 -11.45 -14.19
N LEU A 310 -10.98 -11.14 -13.06
CA LEU A 310 -11.59 -11.21 -11.73
C LEU A 310 -11.38 -9.92 -10.93
N PRO A 311 -12.27 -8.92 -11.09
CA PRO A 311 -12.32 -7.74 -10.22
C PRO A 311 -12.45 -8.11 -8.74
N ARG A 312 -11.55 -7.61 -7.90
CA ARG A 312 -11.52 -7.82 -6.44
C ARG A 312 -11.47 -6.50 -5.67
N GLY A 313 -11.99 -5.45 -6.28
CA GLY A 313 -12.19 -4.16 -5.65
C GLY A 313 -13.45 -3.48 -6.18
N ALA A 314 -13.78 -2.35 -5.58
CA ALA A 314 -14.87 -1.48 -5.98
C ALA A 314 -14.39 -0.03 -6.06
N ARG A 315 -15.07 0.77 -6.89
CA ARG A 315 -15.02 2.22 -6.79
C ARG A 315 -15.88 2.65 -5.61
N VAL A 316 -15.30 3.33 -4.63
CA VAL A 316 -16.01 3.72 -3.42
C VAL A 316 -15.97 5.23 -3.20
N PHE A 317 -17.10 5.79 -2.79
CA PHE A 317 -17.23 7.16 -2.34
C PHE A 317 -16.93 7.28 -0.84
N SER A 318 -15.90 8.06 -0.51
CA SER A 318 -15.54 8.42 0.87
C SER A 318 -16.08 9.80 1.29
N GLY A 319 -16.71 10.53 0.36
CA GLY A 319 -17.16 11.91 0.55
C GLY A 319 -16.06 12.93 0.24
N MET A 320 -16.39 14.22 0.20
CA MET A 320 -15.43 15.33 0.11
C MET A 320 -15.58 16.18 1.37
N LYS A 321 -14.56 16.21 2.22
CA LYS A 321 -14.70 16.68 3.62
C LYS A 321 -13.86 17.90 3.96
N ALA A 322 -12.61 17.93 3.54
CA ALA A 322 -11.65 18.97 3.90
C ALA A 322 -10.52 19.03 2.86
N THR A 323 -9.56 19.92 3.06
CA THR A 323 -8.25 19.92 2.40
C THR A 323 -7.38 18.74 2.86
N MET A 324 -6.23 18.50 2.24
CA MET A 324 -5.25 17.52 2.72
C MET A 324 -4.54 17.96 4.02
N GLU A 325 -4.35 19.28 4.21
CA GLU A 325 -3.97 19.92 5.48
C GLU A 325 -5.13 19.87 6.48
#